data_AF-A0A183VGY2-F1
#
_entry.id   AF-A0A183VGY2-F1
#
_cell.length_a   1.000
_cell.length_b   1.000
_cell.length_c   1.000
_cell.angle_alpha   90.00
_cell.angle_beta   90.00
_cell.angle_gamma   90.00
#
_symmetry.space_group_name_H-M   'P 1'
#
loop_
_entity.id
_entity.type
_entity.pdbx_description
1 polymer ?
#
loop_
_entity_poly.entity_id
_entity_poly.type
_entity_poly.pdbx_seq_one_letter_code
_entity_poly.pdbx_strand_id
1 'polypeptide(L)'
;MKPSRIPVDSFLRYIGTKFIFYLLSPVFLLSLSYNAVFGIVLSLFTVAFSSILTGVGILAGNYPPSQFSWKQLSIFNEDFVENHIVIYVKPWYRVGPYAMGLLLGYCLAIRQQCKSDFFEFRRIQKYAMWATAFVAAVLSMFGIYPSLQVSPVLRVLN
;
A
#
# COMPACT_ATOMS: atom_id res chain seq x y z
N MET A 1 -4.01 -15.32 29.33
CA MET A 1 -4.72 -14.47 28.37
C MET A 1 -4.78 -13.05 28.91
N LYS A 2 -3.92 -12.16 28.41
CA LYS A 2 -3.98 -10.73 28.73
C LYS A 2 -5.16 -10.16 27.93
N PRO A 3 -6.15 -9.50 28.54
CA PRO A 3 -7.26 -8.94 27.78
C PRO A 3 -6.69 -7.86 26.85
N SER A 4 -6.73 -8.10 25.54
CA SER A 4 -6.40 -7.12 24.52
C SER A 4 -7.50 -6.07 24.50
N ARG A 5 -7.45 -5.14 25.45
CA ARG A 5 -8.26 -3.93 25.40
C ARG A 5 -7.81 -3.15 24.18
N ILE A 6 -8.56 -3.29 23.09
CA ILE A 6 -8.45 -2.40 21.93
C ILE A 6 -8.67 -0.99 22.48
N PRO A 7 -7.66 -0.12 22.46
CA PRO A 7 -7.81 1.16 23.10
C PRO A 7 -8.72 2.00 22.17
N VAL A 8 -9.76 2.61 22.75
CA VAL A 8 -10.83 3.34 22.04
C VAL A 8 -10.31 4.52 21.19
N ASP A 9 -9.08 4.94 21.43
CA ASP A 9 -8.33 5.92 20.64
C ASP A 9 -7.85 5.40 19.28
N SER A 10 -7.89 4.09 19.04
CA SER A 10 -7.49 3.47 17.76
C SER A 10 -8.30 4.02 16.58
N PHE A 11 -9.60 4.24 16.79
CA PHE A 11 -10.49 4.80 15.76
C PHE A 11 -10.18 6.28 15.49
N LEU A 12 -9.97 7.09 16.53
CA LEU A 12 -9.56 8.49 16.37
C LEU A 12 -8.21 8.60 15.64
N ARG A 13 -7.24 7.74 15.96
CA ARG A 13 -5.94 7.69 15.28
C ARG A 13 -6.08 7.32 13.80
N TYR A 14 -6.99 6.40 13.48
CA TYR A 14 -7.27 6.01 12.10
C TYR A 14 -7.93 7.13 11.29
N ILE A 15 -8.93 7.84 11.86
CA ILE A 15 -9.55 9.00 11.21
C ILE A 15 -8.54 10.16 11.07
N GLY A 16 -7.80 10.47 12.14
CA GLY A 16 -6.79 11.52 12.14
C GLY A 16 -5.72 11.30 11.07
N THR A 17 -5.30 10.05 10.86
CA THR A 17 -4.39 9.66 9.78
C THR A 17 -4.92 10.05 8.41
N LYS A 18 -6.20 9.75 8.10
CA LYS A 18 -6.82 10.14 6.82
C LYS A 18 -6.89 11.66 6.66
N PHE A 19 -7.20 12.37 7.74
CA PHE A 19 -7.24 13.82 7.74
C PHE A 19 -5.87 14.43 7.44
N ILE A 20 -4.80 13.91 8.05
CA ILE A 20 -3.42 14.37 7.78
C ILE A 20 -3.05 14.20 6.30
N PHE A 21 -3.44 13.09 5.66
CA PHE A 21 -3.21 12.90 4.23
C PHE A 21 -3.98 13.91 3.37
N TYR A 22 -5.21 14.22 3.75
CA TYR A 22 -5.98 15.26 3.08
C TYR A 22 -5.33 16.64 3.25
N LEU A 23 -4.81 16.93 4.44
CA LEU A 23 -4.09 18.16 4.73
C LEU A 23 -2.75 18.27 3.98
N LEU A 24 -2.04 17.15 3.77
CA LEU A 24 -0.79 17.10 3.01
C LEU A 24 -0.98 17.14 1.48
N SER A 25 -2.15 16.71 1.00
CA SER A 25 -2.52 16.71 -0.43
C SER A 25 -2.14 18.00 -1.18
N PRO A 26 -2.51 19.22 -0.71
CA PRO A 26 -2.17 20.46 -1.40
C PRO A 26 -0.66 20.67 -1.55
N VAL A 27 0.17 20.21 -0.60
CA VAL A 27 1.64 20.35 -0.71
C VAL A 27 2.17 19.54 -1.89
N PHE A 28 1.71 18.30 -2.05
CA PHE A 28 2.09 17.46 -3.19
C PHE A 28 1.56 18.03 -4.51
N LEU A 29 0.32 18.51 -4.53
CA LEU A 29 -0.28 19.10 -5.72
C LEU A 29 0.42 20.41 -6.13
N LEU A 30 0.80 21.25 -5.16
CA LEU A 30 1.55 22.49 -5.42
C LEU A 30 2.98 22.19 -5.89
N SER A 31 3.60 21.15 -5.32
CA SER A 31 4.91 20.68 -5.79
C SER A 31 4.84 20.17 -7.24
N LEU A 32 3.78 19.45 -7.60
CA LEU A 32 3.55 18.97 -8.96
C LEU A 32 3.25 20.10 -9.94
N SER A 33 2.49 21.12 -9.52
CA SER A 33 2.14 22.26 -10.37
C SER A 33 3.30 23.23 -10.59
N TYR A 34 4.18 23.41 -9.60
CA TYR A 34 5.36 24.26 -9.74
C TYR A 34 6.42 23.61 -10.66
N ASN A 35 6.75 22.33 -10.41
CA ASN A 35 7.66 21.57 -11.25
C ASN A 35 7.26 20.08 -11.24
N ALA A 36 6.75 19.61 -12.39
CA ALA A 36 6.25 18.25 -12.54
C ALA A 36 7.30 17.19 -12.18
N VAL A 37 8.57 17.38 -12.59
CA VAL A 37 9.64 16.42 -12.30
C VAL A 37 9.90 16.34 -10.80
N PHE A 38 9.98 17.50 -10.14
CA PHE A 38 10.20 17.56 -8.69
C PHE A 38 9.05 16.90 -7.92
N GLY A 39 7.79 17.19 -8.28
CA GLY A 39 6.62 16.56 -7.66
C GLY A 39 6.55 15.05 -7.88
N ILE A 40 6.92 14.56 -9.09
CA ILE A 40 7.00 13.11 -9.38
C ILE A 40 8.07 12.45 -8.51
N VAL A 41 9.28 13.02 -8.46
CA VAL A 41 10.39 12.48 -7.65
C VAL A 41 10.03 12.47 -6.17
N LEU A 42 9.44 13.54 -5.64
CA LEU A 42 8.99 13.64 -4.26
C LEU A 42 7.95 12.57 -3.92
N SER A 43 7.00 12.34 -4.83
CA SER A 43 5.93 11.35 -4.64
C SER A 43 6.48 9.92 -4.68
N LEU A 44 7.35 9.60 -5.64
CA LEU A 44 8.03 8.30 -5.73
C LEU A 44 8.93 8.05 -4.52
N PHE A 45 9.67 9.07 -4.08
CA PHE A 45 10.49 9.00 -2.87
C PHE A 45 9.63 8.69 -1.64
N THR A 46 8.49 9.38 -1.48
CA THR A 46 7.56 9.16 -0.37
C THR A 46 7.01 7.73 -0.37
N VAL A 47 6.66 7.20 -1.55
CA VAL A 47 6.20 5.80 -1.69
C VAL A 47 7.30 4.82 -1.34
N ALA A 48 8.51 5.00 -1.86
CA ALA A 48 9.66 4.13 -1.57
C ALA A 48 10.00 4.15 -0.07
N PHE A 49 10.07 5.33 0.53
CA PHE A 49 10.34 5.52 1.94
C PHE A 49 9.27 4.83 2.81
N SER A 50 7.98 4.98 2.47
CA SER A 50 6.89 4.31 3.16
C SER A 50 6.99 2.78 3.08
N SER A 51 7.30 2.24 1.89
CA SER A 51 7.46 0.79 1.68
C SER A 51 8.66 0.22 2.47
N ILE A 52 9.79 0.92 2.49
CA ILE A 52 10.98 0.52 3.26
C ILE A 52 10.67 0.52 4.74
N LEU A 53 10.05 1.60 5.25
CA LEU A 53 9.66 1.67 6.66
C LEU A 53 8.73 0.52 7.04
N THR A 54 7.75 0.17 6.20
CA THR A 54 6.85 -0.96 6.42
C THR A 54 7.65 -2.26 6.51
N GLY A 55 8.57 -2.51 5.58
CA GLY A 55 9.43 -3.69 5.60
C GLY A 55 10.29 -3.79 6.86
N VAL A 56 10.94 -2.70 7.25
CA VAL A 56 11.75 -2.65 8.49
C VAL A 56 10.88 -2.88 9.73
N GLY A 57 9.67 -2.32 9.77
CA GLY A 57 8.73 -2.52 10.88
C GLY A 57 8.27 -3.96 11.03
N ILE A 58 8.03 -4.65 9.91
CA ILE A 58 7.69 -6.07 9.89
C ILE A 58 8.86 -6.92 10.42
N LEU A 59 10.08 -6.65 9.94
CA LEU A 59 11.28 -7.38 10.35
C LEU A 59 11.62 -7.16 11.83
N ALA A 60 11.55 -5.92 12.32
CA ALA A 60 11.87 -5.59 13.70
C ALA A 60 10.88 -6.22 14.71
N GLY A 61 9.61 -6.34 14.33
CA GLY A 61 8.58 -6.94 15.17
C GLY A 61 8.35 -8.43 14.97
N ASN A 62 9.13 -9.09 14.10
CA ASN A 62 8.89 -10.48 13.67
C ASN A 62 7.41 -10.73 13.32
N TYR A 63 6.79 -9.75 12.66
CA TYR A 63 5.40 -9.84 12.23
C TYR A 63 5.31 -10.62 10.92
N PRO A 64 4.18 -11.30 10.66
CA PRO A 64 3.98 -11.96 9.38
C PRO A 64 3.94 -10.93 8.24
N PRO A 65 4.56 -11.22 7.08
CA PRO A 65 4.60 -10.31 5.94
C PRO A 65 3.23 -10.11 5.27
N SER A 66 2.25 -10.97 5.54
CA SER A 66 0.88 -10.83 5.07
C SER A 66 -0.11 -10.85 6.24
N GLN A 67 -1.18 -10.07 6.12
CA GLN A 67 -2.31 -10.09 7.06
C GLN A 67 -3.28 -11.25 6.79
N PHE A 68 -3.07 -11.98 5.69
CA PHE A 68 -3.99 -13.00 5.17
C PHE A 68 -3.53 -14.43 5.46
N SER A 69 -2.67 -14.69 6.45
CA SER A 69 -2.25 -16.06 6.77
C SER A 69 -3.35 -16.82 7.51
N TRP A 70 -3.91 -17.88 6.90
CA TRP A 70 -4.93 -18.74 7.51
C TRP A 70 -4.34 -19.67 8.60
N LYS A 71 -3.02 -19.89 8.56
CA LYS A 71 -2.25 -20.58 9.61
C LYS A 71 -0.95 -19.81 9.85
N GLN A 72 -0.84 -19.16 11.00
CA GLN A 72 0.37 -18.46 11.41
C GLN A 72 1.44 -19.49 11.79
N LEU A 73 2.67 -19.37 11.26
CA LEU A 73 3.78 -20.19 11.75
C LEU A 73 4.15 -19.73 13.16
N SER A 74 4.41 -20.68 14.07
CA SER A 74 4.80 -20.42 15.47
C SER A 74 6.13 -19.64 15.64
N ILE A 75 6.81 -19.37 14.53
CA ILE A 75 8.06 -18.58 14.47
C ILE A 75 7.76 -17.08 14.52
N PHE A 76 6.55 -16.67 14.13
CA PHE A 76 6.13 -15.28 14.11
C PHE A 76 5.29 -14.94 15.33
N ASN A 77 5.31 -13.68 15.75
CA ASN A 77 4.49 -13.24 16.87
C ASN A 77 3.00 -13.51 16.59
N GLU A 78 2.30 -14.09 17.56
CA GLU A 78 0.91 -14.56 17.42
C GLU A 78 -0.12 -13.42 17.54
N ASP A 79 0.32 -12.25 18.03
CA ASP A 79 -0.54 -11.10 18.30
C ASP A 79 -0.91 -10.34 17.01
N PHE A 80 -1.85 -10.90 16.24
CA PHE A 80 -2.43 -10.28 15.03
C PHE A 80 -2.95 -8.86 15.29
N VAL A 81 -3.57 -8.64 16.45
CA VAL A 81 -4.13 -7.35 16.86
C VAL A 81 -3.02 -6.31 17.03
N GLU A 82 -1.87 -6.71 17.59
CA GLU A 82 -0.73 -5.82 17.78
C GLU A 82 -0.10 -5.44 16.44
N ASN A 83 0.09 -6.41 15.54
CA ASN A 83 0.56 -6.14 14.18
C ASN A 83 -0.33 -5.12 13.46
N HIS A 84 -1.66 -5.29 13.55
CA HIS A 84 -2.60 -4.34 12.94
C HIS A 84 -2.47 -2.94 13.56
N ILE A 85 -2.37 -2.81 14.87
CA ILE A 85 -2.23 -1.50 15.51
C ILE A 85 -0.87 -0.86 15.19
N VAL A 86 0.21 -1.63 15.19
CA VAL A 86 1.56 -1.12 15.02
C VAL A 86 1.85 -0.79 13.55
N ILE A 87 1.36 -1.57 12.59
CA ILE A 87 1.68 -1.38 11.16
C ILE A 87 0.51 -0.75 10.39
N TYR A 88 -0.73 -1.16 10.65
CA TYR A 88 -1.88 -0.74 9.85
C TYR A 88 -2.44 0.62 10.29
N VAL A 89 -2.47 0.92 11.59
CA VAL A 89 -3.06 2.16 12.13
C VAL A 89 -2.11 3.36 11.99
N LYS A 90 -0.80 3.14 11.93
CA LYS A 90 0.18 4.23 11.82
C LYS A 90 0.18 4.85 10.40
N PRO A 91 0.19 6.20 10.29
CA PRO A 91 0.02 6.89 9.01
C PRO A 91 1.17 6.67 8.03
N TRP A 92 2.41 6.63 8.50
CA TRP A 92 3.60 6.58 7.64
C TRP A 92 3.70 5.32 6.76
N TYR A 93 3.08 4.20 7.15
CA TYR A 93 3.08 2.96 6.35
C TYR A 93 2.01 2.94 5.26
N ARG A 94 1.11 3.93 5.24
CA ARG A 94 -0.09 3.96 4.39
C ARG A 94 -0.13 5.10 3.39
N VAL A 95 0.88 5.97 3.38
CA VAL A 95 0.91 7.15 2.50
C VAL A 95 1.06 6.79 1.01
N GLY A 96 1.63 5.61 0.69
CA GLY A 96 1.93 5.19 -0.68
C GLY A 96 0.75 5.26 -1.66
N PRO A 97 -0.39 4.59 -1.39
CA PRO A 97 -1.59 4.66 -2.24
C PRO A 97 -2.13 6.09 -2.43
N TYR A 98 -2.03 6.95 -1.41
CA TYR A 98 -2.46 8.34 -1.52
C TYR A 98 -1.55 9.14 -2.45
N ALA A 99 -0.23 9.01 -2.32
CA ALA A 99 0.73 9.67 -3.19
C ALA A 99 0.57 9.23 -4.66
N MET A 100 0.37 7.92 -4.91
CA MET A 100 0.09 7.41 -6.26
C MET A 100 -1.25 7.92 -6.82
N GLY A 101 -2.28 8.05 -5.98
CA GLY A 101 -3.56 8.63 -6.37
C GLY A 101 -3.44 10.11 -6.78
N LEU A 102 -2.63 10.90 -6.07
CA LEU A 102 -2.37 12.30 -6.41
C LEU A 102 -1.59 12.43 -7.73
N LEU A 103 -0.59 11.58 -7.96
CA LEU A 103 0.13 11.53 -9.24
C LEU A 103 -0.80 11.20 -10.40
N LEU A 104 -1.64 10.18 -10.24
CA LEU A 104 -2.61 9.79 -11.26
C LEU A 104 -3.61 10.94 -11.54
N GLY A 105 -4.13 11.57 -10.49
CA GLY A 105 -5.02 12.72 -10.59
C GLY A 105 -4.39 13.90 -11.33
N TYR A 106 -3.13 14.20 -11.04
CA TYR A 106 -2.36 15.24 -11.74
C TYR A 106 -2.19 14.93 -13.23
N CYS A 107 -1.80 13.70 -13.57
CA CYS A 107 -1.70 13.26 -14.97
C CYS A 107 -3.03 13.37 -15.71
N LEU A 108 -4.15 13.01 -15.06
CA LEU A 108 -5.49 13.14 -15.64
C LEU A 108 -5.88 14.62 -15.84
N ALA A 109 -5.56 15.49 -14.87
CA ALA A 109 -5.83 16.92 -14.95
C ALA A 109 -5.07 17.59 -16.11
N ILE A 110 -3.77 17.28 -16.27
CA ILE A 110 -2.98 17.76 -17.41
C ILE A 110 -3.60 17.28 -18.73
N ARG A 111 -3.97 16.00 -18.82
CA ARG A 111 -4.60 15.44 -20.03
C ARG A 111 -5.92 16.13 -20.38
N GLN A 112 -6.69 16.56 -19.38
CA GLN A 112 -7.93 17.29 -19.62
C GLN A 112 -7.67 18.72 -20.11
N GLN A 113 -6.61 19.37 -19.63
CA GLN A 113 -6.24 20.73 -20.01
C GLN A 113 -5.53 20.79 -21.37
N CYS A 114 -4.59 19.88 -21.62
CA CYS A 114 -3.94 19.69 -22.90
C CYS A 114 -4.80 18.80 -23.79
N LYS A 115 -5.74 19.40 -24.53
CA LYS A 115 -6.59 18.72 -25.54
C LYS A 115 -5.82 18.03 -26.69
N SER A 116 -4.48 17.94 -26.64
CA SER A 116 -3.63 17.47 -27.73
C SER A 116 -2.61 16.42 -27.28
N ASP A 117 -2.69 15.26 -27.93
CA ASP A 117 -1.63 14.39 -28.50
C ASP A 117 -0.38 14.01 -27.70
N PHE A 118 -0.29 14.29 -26.40
CA PHE A 118 0.92 13.95 -25.66
C PHE A 118 1.22 12.44 -25.64
N PHE A 119 0.20 11.57 -25.74
CA PHE A 119 0.33 10.10 -25.87
C PHE A 119 -1.03 9.48 -26.27
N GLU A 120 -1.41 9.56 -27.55
CA GLU A 120 -2.51 8.75 -28.07
C GLU A 120 -2.07 7.27 -28.08
N PHE A 121 -2.33 6.57 -26.98
CA PHE A 121 -2.09 5.13 -26.94
C PHE A 121 -2.91 4.44 -28.02
N ARG A 122 -2.25 3.64 -28.86
CA ARG A 122 -2.94 2.81 -29.86
C ARG A 122 -3.98 1.95 -29.15
N ARG A 123 -5.12 1.66 -29.79
CA ARG A 123 -6.19 0.82 -29.20
C ARG A 123 -5.63 -0.48 -28.59
N ILE A 124 -4.63 -1.06 -29.24
CA ILE A 124 -3.90 -2.25 -28.75
C ILE A 124 -3.14 -1.99 -27.46
N GLN A 125 -2.44 -0.85 -27.31
CA GLN A 125 -1.74 -0.49 -26.07
C GLN A 125 -2.70 -0.30 -24.90
N LYS A 126 -3.90 0.26 -25.15
CA LYS A 126 -4.95 0.40 -24.12
C LYS A 126 -5.39 -0.97 -23.60
N TYR A 127 -5.72 -1.90 -24.51
CA TYR A 127 -6.09 -3.26 -24.11
C TYR A 127 -4.92 -4.02 -23.47
N ALA A 128 -3.70 -3.85 -23.96
CA ALA A 128 -2.51 -4.46 -23.38
C ALA A 128 -2.30 -3.97 -21.93
N MET A 129 -2.34 -2.66 -21.67
CA MET A 129 -2.21 -2.12 -20.31
C MET A 129 -3.33 -2.62 -19.38
N TRP A 130 -4.57 -2.69 -19.87
CA TRP A 130 -5.68 -3.26 -19.10
C TRP A 130 -5.49 -4.76 -18.81
N ALA A 131 -5.06 -5.54 -19.79
CA ALA A 131 -4.76 -6.96 -19.62
C ALA A 131 -3.61 -7.16 -18.64
N THR A 132 -2.53 -6.38 -18.76
CA THR A 132 -1.40 -6.41 -17.82
C THR A 132 -1.84 -6.04 -16.41
N ALA A 133 -2.69 -5.01 -16.25
CA ALA A 133 -3.23 -4.62 -14.94
C ALA A 133 -4.11 -5.73 -14.34
N PHE A 134 -4.94 -6.38 -15.16
CA PHE A 134 -5.77 -7.50 -14.72
C PHE A 134 -4.92 -8.70 -14.30
N VAL A 135 -3.92 -9.08 -15.11
CA VAL A 135 -2.98 -10.15 -14.78
C VAL A 135 -2.21 -9.81 -13.51
N ALA A 136 -1.73 -8.58 -13.34
CA ALA A 136 -1.06 -8.13 -12.12
C ALA A 136 -1.98 -8.20 -10.90
N ALA A 137 -3.26 -7.82 -11.03
CA ALA A 137 -4.24 -7.94 -9.95
C ALA A 137 -4.46 -9.40 -9.55
N VAL A 138 -4.67 -10.29 -10.51
CA VAL A 138 -4.80 -11.73 -10.30
C VAL A 138 -3.54 -12.29 -9.63
N LEU A 139 -2.34 -11.99 -10.16
CA LEU A 139 -1.07 -12.41 -9.57
C LEU A 139 -0.87 -11.86 -8.15
N SER A 140 -1.29 -10.62 -7.86
CA SER A 140 -1.18 -10.06 -6.51
C SER A 140 -2.08 -10.78 -5.51
N MET A 141 -3.27 -11.23 -5.95
CA MET A 141 -4.25 -11.90 -5.10
C MET A 141 -3.91 -13.38 -4.91
N PHE A 142 -3.55 -14.08 -6.00
CA PHE A 142 -3.24 -15.52 -5.98
C PHE A 142 -1.76 -15.82 -5.70
N GLY A 143 -0.85 -14.84 -5.82
CA GLY A 143 0.55 -15.03 -5.47
C GLY A 143 0.77 -15.32 -3.99
N ILE A 144 -0.17 -14.91 -3.14
CA ILE A 144 -0.19 -15.20 -1.70
C ILE A 144 -0.76 -16.62 -1.43
N TYR A 145 -1.45 -17.23 -2.40
CA TYR A 145 -2.15 -18.51 -2.21
C TYR A 145 -1.27 -19.67 -1.70
N PRO A 146 -0.01 -19.86 -2.14
CA PRO A 146 0.87 -20.90 -1.60
C PRO A 146 1.13 -20.75 -0.09
N SER A 147 1.14 -19.51 0.43
CA SER A 147 1.28 -19.26 1.88
C SER A 147 0.02 -19.60 2.67
N LEU A 148 -1.13 -19.76 2.00
CA LEU A 148 -2.39 -20.17 2.59
C LEU A 148 -2.52 -21.70 2.66
N GLN A 149 -1.77 -22.42 1.82
CA GLN A 149 -1.78 -23.88 1.82
C GLN A 149 -0.87 -24.40 2.94
N VAL A 150 -1.40 -25.33 3.74
CA VAL A 150 -0.58 -26.09 4.68
C VAL A 150 0.40 -26.92 3.86
N SER A 151 1.70 -26.65 3.99
CA SER A 151 2.73 -27.46 3.34
C SER A 151 2.50 -28.95 3.67
N PRO A 152 2.49 -29.86 2.67
CA PRO A 152 2.32 -31.30 2.90
C PRO A 152 3.33 -31.85 3.91
N VAL A 153 4.52 -31.24 3.98
CA VAL A 153 5.61 -31.59 4.91
C VAL A 153 5.20 -31.42 6.38
N LEU A 154 4.37 -30.42 6.70
CA LEU A 154 3.87 -30.19 8.06
C LEU A 154 2.68 -31.10 8.44
N ARG A 155 2.13 -31.85 7.48
CA ARG A 155 1.05 -32.82 7.74
C ARG A 155 1.57 -34.20 8.15
N VAL A 156 2.84 -34.51 7.85
CA VAL A 156 3.48 -35.80 8.17
C VAL A 156 4.13 -35.81 9.57
N LEU A 157 4.34 -34.63 10.17
CA LEU A 157 5.02 -34.46 11.46
C LEU A 157 4.07 -34.22 12.64
N ASN A 158 2.76 -34.46 12.47
CA ASN A 158 1.72 -34.28 13.50
C ASN A 158 0.66 -35.36 13.36
#